data_AF-A0A7C3UFR2-F1
#
_entry.id   AF-A0A7C3UFR2-F1
#
_cell.length_a   1.000
_cell.length_b   1.000
_cell.length_c   1.000
_cell.angle_alpha   90.00
_cell.angle_beta   90.00
_cell.angle_gamma   90.00
#
_symmetry.space_group_name_H-M   'P 1'
#
loop_
_entity.id
_entity.type
_entity.pdbx_description
1 polymer ?
#
loop_
_entity_poly.entity_id
_entity_poly.type
_entity_poly.pdbx_seq_one_letter_code
_entity_poly.pdbx_strand_id
1 'polypeptide(L)' 'MGDLLRIDLTSRTTREETVPPELVRELIGAKGLGTWYLSQEVGPDVDPLSPQNKLIFAVGP' A
#
# COMPACT_ATOMS: atom_id res chain seq x y z
N MET A 1 11.92 -8.91 -6.99
CA MET A 1 11.80 -8.50 -5.58
C MET A 1 10.92 -7.28 -5.56
N GLY A 2 9.83 -7.33 -4.81
CA GLY A 2 8.97 -6.19 -4.58
C GLY A 2 8.77 -6.10 -3.08
N ASP A 3 9.68 -5.43 -2.39
CA ASP A 3 9.50 -5.13 -0.98
C ASP A 3 8.85 -3.75 -0.87
N LEU A 4 7.95 -3.61 0.09
CA LEU A 4 7.20 -2.39 0.34
C LEU A 4 7.57 -1.85 1.72
N LEU A 5 7.98 -0.59 1.77
CA LEU A 5 8.21 0.11 3.02
C LEU A 5 6.87 0.60 3.58
N ARG A 6 6.55 0.17 4.80
CA ARG A 6 5.38 0.60 5.56
C ARG A 6 5.82 1.63 6.58
N ILE A 7 5.20 2.80 6.56
CA ILE A 7 5.50 3.92 7.46
C ILE A 7 4.20 4.32 8.17
N ASP A 8 4.23 4.30 9.49
CA ASP A 8 3.17 4.87 10.32
C ASP A 8 3.68 6.17 10.94
N LEU A 9 3.12 7.30 10.52
CA LEU A 9 3.50 8.64 10.98
C LEU A 9 3.00 8.96 12.40
N THR A 10 1.96 8.25 12.87
CA THR A 10 1.39 8.43 14.21
C THR A 10 2.28 7.76 15.24
N SER A 11 2.62 6.48 15.02
CA SER A 11 3.51 5.72 15.92
C SER A 11 5.01 5.93 15.63
N ARG A 12 5.35 6.60 14.52
CA ARG A 12 6.72 6.81 14.03
C ARG A 12 7.50 5.51 13.84
N THR A 13 6.84 4.51 13.28
CA THR A 13 7.43 3.20 13.01
C THR A 13 7.60 2.94 11.53
N THR A 14 8.57 2.10 11.20
CA THR A 14 8.80 1.59 9.85
C THR A 14 8.92 0.07 9.88
N ARG A 15 8.45 -0.59 8.82
CA ARG A 15 8.70 -2.02 8.59
C ARG A 15 8.74 -2.32 7.11
N GLU A 16 9.44 -3.38 6.75
CA GLU A 16 9.42 -3.93 5.39
C GLU A 16 8.36 -5.03 5.29
N GLU A 17 7.67 -5.06 4.17
CA GLU A 17 6.68 -6.08 3.83
C GLU A 17 7.03 -6.65 2.46
N THR A 18 7.30 -7.95 2.39
CA THR A 18 7.50 -8.64 1.11
C THR A 18 6.15 -8.80 0.42
N VAL A 19 6.01 -8.22 -0.77
CA VAL A 19 4.79 -8.34 -1.56
C VAL A 19 4.67 -9.79 -2.08
N PRO A 20 3.50 -10.44 -1.91
CA PRO A 20 3.26 -11.76 -2.46
C PRO A 20 3.58 -11.84 -3.97
N PRO A 21 4.40 -12.80 -4.43
CA PRO A 21 4.78 -12.93 -5.84
C PRO A 21 3.58 -13.04 -6.79
N GLU A 22 2.49 -13.62 -6.32
CA GLU A 22 1.23 -13.78 -7.07
C GLU A 22 0.64 -12.41 -7.42
N LEU A 23 0.59 -11.49 -6.45
CA LEU A 23 0.09 -10.12 -6.67
C LEU A 23 0.99 -9.35 -7.63
N VAL A 24 2.32 -9.54 -7.56
CA VAL A 24 3.25 -8.91 -8.51
C VAL A 24 2.98 -9.38 -9.94
N ARG A 25 2.66 -10.68 -10.12
CA ARG A 25 2.33 -11.23 -11.45
C ARG A 25 0.98 -10.77 -11.96
N GLU A 26 -0.04 -10.73 -11.11
CA GLU A 26 -1.41 -10.38 -11.49
C GLU A 26 -1.58 -8.87 -11.73
N LEU A 27 -0.93 -8.05 -10.92
CA LEU A 27 -1.14 -6.60 -10.91
C LEU A 27 -0.02 -5.81 -11.59
N ILE A 28 1.08 -6.48 -11.96
CA ILE A 28 2.30 -5.95 -12.61
C ILE A 28 3.09 -4.97 -11.71
N GLY A 29 2.42 -4.03 -11.03
CA GLY A 29 3.01 -3.04 -10.14
C GLY A 29 2.27 -1.71 -10.19
N ALA A 30 2.96 -0.62 -9.81
CA ALA A 30 2.47 0.76 -9.90
C ALA A 30 1.01 0.92 -9.45
N LYS A 31 0.15 1.41 -10.35
CA LYS A 31 -1.27 1.67 -10.10
C LYS A 31 -2.04 0.40 -9.69
N GLY A 32 -1.75 -0.74 -10.31
CA GLY A 32 -2.44 -2.00 -10.01
C GLY A 32 -2.24 -2.42 -8.56
N LEU A 33 -0.97 -2.48 -8.14
CA LEU A 33 -0.61 -2.84 -6.78
C LEU A 33 -1.08 -1.79 -5.76
N GLY A 34 -0.90 -0.51 -6.07
CA GLY A 34 -1.34 0.59 -5.19
C GLY A 34 -2.85 0.60 -4.97
N THR A 35 -3.64 0.38 -6.03
CA THR A 35 -5.11 0.33 -5.93
C THR A 35 -5.57 -0.89 -5.14
N TRP A 36 -4.91 -2.04 -5.31
CA TRP A 36 -5.21 -3.24 -4.54
C TRP A 36 -5.02 -2.99 -3.04
N TYR A 37 -3.86 -2.48 -2.61
CA TYR A 37 -3.64 -2.15 -1.19
C TYR A 37 -4.63 -1.12 -0.65
N LEU A 38 -4.92 -0.07 -1.43
CA LEU A 38 -5.92 0.92 -1.02
C LEU A 38 -7.29 0.27 -0.78
N SER A 39 -7.73 -0.62 -1.69
CA SER A 39 -9.01 -1.32 -1.57
C SER A 39 -9.08 -2.28 -0.38
N GLN A 40 -7.97 -2.90 0.00
CA GLN A 40 -7.90 -3.83 1.12
C GLN A 40 -7.80 -3.12 2.47
N GLU A 41 -7.21 -1.92 2.50
CA GLU A 41 -6.77 -1.29 3.75
C GLU A 41 -7.51 0.02 4.08
N VAL A 42 -8.25 0.62 3.14
CA VAL A 42 -9.02 1.85 3.33
C VAL A 42 -10.49 1.60 2.99
N GLY A 43 -11.33 1.58 4.02
CA GLY A 43 -12.78 1.37 3.86
C GLY A 43 -13.52 2.57 3.25
N PRO A 44 -14.75 2.37 2.73
CA PRO A 44 -15.52 3.41 2.06
C PRO A 44 -15.94 4.57 2.99
N ASP A 45 -16.03 4.31 4.29
CA ASP A 45 -16.45 5.30 5.29
C ASP A 45 -15.27 6.11 5.88
N VAL A 46 -14.04 5.87 5.41
CA VAL A 46 -12.85 6.58 5.90
C VAL A 46 -12.87 8.02 5.38
N ASP A 47 -12.82 8.98 6.30
CA ASP A 47 -12.63 10.39 5.96
C ASP A 47 -11.28 10.57 5.22
N PRO A 48 -11.27 11.14 4.00
CA PRO A 48 -10.07 11.32 3.20
C PRO A 48 -8.93 12.09 3.88
N LEU A 49 -9.24 12.94 4.86
CA LEU A 49 -8.24 13.75 5.59
C LEU A 49 -7.89 13.17 6.97
N SER A 50 -8.46 12.03 7.34
CA SER A 50 -8.19 11.38 8.62
C SER A 50 -6.89 10.57 8.60
N PRO A 51 -6.25 10.34 9.77
CA PRO A 51 -5.07 9.48 9.90
C PRO A 51 -5.28 8.02 9.47
N GLN A 52 -6.53 7.59 9.31
CA GLN A 52 -6.89 6.24 8.86
C GLN A 52 -6.75 6.09 7.34
N ASN A 53 -6.75 7.19 6.58
CA ASN A 53 -6.51 7.15 5.14
C ASN A 53 -5.02 6.86 4.86
N LYS A 54 -4.73 6.20 3.73
CA LYS A 54 -3.38 5.80 3.35
C LYS A 54 -2.92 6.48 2.06
N LEU A 55 -1.73 7.05 2.11
CA LEU A 55 -1.02 7.54 0.93
C LEU A 55 -0.06 6.47 0.43
N ILE A 56 -0.22 6.05 -0.83
CA ILE A 56 0.56 4.96 -1.42
C ILE A 56 1.38 5.48 -2.59
N PHE A 57 2.70 5.43 -2.46
CA PHE A 57 3.64 5.63 -3.56
C PHE A 57 4.03 4.27 -4.11
N ALA A 58 3.54 3.94 -5.31
CA ALA A 58 3.82 2.68 -5.96
C ALA A 58 4.57 2.89 -7.28
N VAL A 59 5.70 2.23 -7.44
CA VAL A 59 6.49 2.21 -8.67
C VAL A 59 6.16 0.95 -9.49
N GLY A 60 6.29 1.06 -10.81
CA GLY A 60 6.18 -0.08 -11.72
C GLY A 60 7.55 -0.69 -12.01
N PRO A 61 7.60 -1.96 -12.44
CA PRO A 61 8.79 -2.53 -13.07
C PRO A 61 9.14 -1.80 -14.37
#